data_AF-G7WQ50-F1
#
_entry.id   AF-G7WQ50-F1
#
_cell.length_a   1.000
_cell.length_b   1.000
_cell.length_c   1.000
_cell.angle_alpha   90.00
_cell.angle_beta   90.00
_cell.angle_gamma   90.00
#
_symmetry.space_group_name_H-M   'P 1'
#
loop_
_entity.id
_entity.type
_entity.pdbx_description
1 polymer ?
#
loop_
_entity_poly.entity_id
_entity_poly.type
_entity_poly.pdbx_seq_one_letter_code
_entity_poly.pdbx_strand_id
1 'polypeptide(L)'
;MQSLFLWLALGAAVLLLAVSSTGTAMEAGQDGKSSITVSEKSTVHRPVLNISAASFGGFTKITVMRNPSTGTVTRESYLYGDSLRREARMEVDEDGTVMAVSSEFDGMASLGVVKLSTPNATPQSAPAFLASESYYGSFKIDEKVDDYGSSIASERSVSGRGYVAVDKKVGDHLRTHEAGTGSYASEERIDAYTSYISKAVSLSSEPTPFGALGISANLSIPWREGIYSRNEGKSYIGEEYSGLTSLDKTTIVRGLGEMETEANFSGTARYRLISSEELEMDESYRGDYSISRNVALQQPLVRDPHLSVAKEGTIDYEGDRTLARYVITLENDGGKTLEPVLVRDVFPPGGIFVRSSLRPTLTSDGANWSLTHLSPGDEREIELVLDVTNFRGEELVNRVVAFGGLEGSWISAANFSGIEINWLTCSSPGAVSISKAGDVDEAVGNRVWYTLEVENLGDRPLVANVTDRLPDGMRLIYSSPIFASYEDGVATWNLVDLAPGEVETVAYGVEALWSGRFVNLAGVEARTADGTSLRPATARSVVEVEEFEGERPRPGWQPPAWGLGEAEEIWG
;
A
#
# COMPACT_ATOMS: atom_id res chain seq x y z
N MET A 1 -19.25 -23.42 -31.62
CA MET A 1 -19.21 -21.94 -31.53
C MET A 1 -18.60 -21.44 -30.22
N GLN A 2 -18.85 -22.07 -29.06
CA GLN A 2 -18.11 -21.79 -27.80
C GLN A 2 -16.59 -22.00 -27.91
N SER A 3 -16.13 -22.95 -28.72
CA SER A 3 -14.71 -23.17 -28.97
C SER A 3 -14.05 -22.12 -29.86
N LEU A 4 -14.81 -21.40 -30.69
CA LEU A 4 -14.26 -20.38 -31.61
C LEU A 4 -14.02 -19.04 -30.88
N PHE A 5 -14.84 -18.72 -29.88
CA PHE A 5 -14.66 -17.54 -29.03
C PHE A 5 -13.59 -17.74 -27.94
N LEU A 6 -13.42 -18.97 -27.43
CA LEU A 6 -12.31 -19.29 -26.52
C LEU A 6 -10.93 -19.16 -27.21
N TRP A 7 -10.86 -19.47 -28.51
CA TRP A 7 -9.63 -19.30 -29.30
C TRP A 7 -9.33 -17.83 -29.64
N LEU A 8 -10.33 -16.95 -29.66
CA LEU A 8 -10.11 -15.49 -29.79
C LEU A 8 -9.64 -14.87 -28.47
N ALA A 9 -10.08 -15.39 -27.32
CA ALA A 9 -9.62 -14.97 -26.00
C ALA A 9 -8.21 -15.50 -25.65
N LEU A 10 -7.88 -16.76 -25.98
CA LEU A 10 -6.52 -17.30 -25.83
C LEU A 10 -5.55 -16.81 -26.92
N GLY A 11 -6.05 -16.53 -28.12
CA GLY A 11 -5.24 -16.03 -29.24
C GLY A 11 -4.65 -14.64 -28.97
N ALA A 12 -5.29 -13.82 -28.14
CA ALA A 12 -4.80 -12.49 -27.78
C ALA A 12 -3.53 -12.56 -26.89
N ALA A 13 -3.38 -13.59 -26.06
CA ALA A 13 -2.19 -13.77 -25.20
C ALA A 13 -0.98 -14.33 -25.98
N VAL A 14 -1.20 -15.16 -27.00
CA VAL A 14 -0.11 -15.77 -27.81
C VAL A 14 0.33 -14.85 -28.96
N LEU A 15 -0.55 -14.00 -29.50
CA LEU A 15 -0.18 -13.04 -30.55
C LEU A 15 0.61 -11.82 -30.03
N LEU A 16 0.66 -11.60 -28.71
CA LEU A 16 1.45 -10.55 -28.05
C LEU A 16 2.98 -10.76 -28.22
N LEU A 17 3.44 -11.91 -28.73
CA LEU A 17 4.86 -12.24 -28.91
C LEU A 17 5.28 -12.62 -30.33
N ALA A 18 4.36 -12.75 -31.30
CA ALA A 18 4.69 -13.23 -32.64
C ALA A 18 5.16 -12.14 -33.63
N VAL A 19 5.19 -10.86 -33.24
CA VAL A 19 5.81 -9.79 -34.05
C VAL A 19 7.20 -9.49 -33.49
N SER A 20 8.07 -10.50 -33.48
CA SER A 20 9.48 -10.40 -33.10
C SER A 20 10.37 -10.99 -34.20
N SER A 21 10.21 -10.55 -35.45
CA SER A 21 11.25 -10.72 -36.45
C SER A 21 10.94 -9.85 -37.67
N THR A 22 11.51 -8.66 -37.70
CA THR A 22 11.89 -7.83 -38.86
C THR A 22 11.65 -6.35 -38.56
N GLY A 23 12.69 -5.65 -38.09
CA GLY A 23 12.63 -4.21 -37.89
C GLY A 23 13.83 -3.73 -37.08
N THR A 24 14.70 -2.98 -37.74
CA THR A 24 15.99 -2.45 -37.27
C THR A 24 15.86 -1.60 -36.00
N ALA A 25 16.70 -1.90 -35.00
CA ALA A 25 16.94 -1.05 -33.84
C ALA A 25 17.84 0.14 -34.20
N MET A 26 17.55 1.33 -33.67
CA MET A 26 18.46 2.48 -33.67
C MET A 26 18.39 3.22 -32.33
N GLU A 27 19.56 3.70 -31.90
CA GLU A 27 19.94 4.26 -30.60
C GLU A 27 19.20 5.53 -30.17
N ALA A 28 19.13 5.74 -28.85
CA ALA A 28 18.48 6.83 -28.15
C ALA A 28 19.24 8.17 -28.26
N GLY A 29 18.49 9.26 -28.43
CA GLY A 29 18.96 10.66 -28.37
C GLY A 29 18.49 11.36 -27.09
N GLN A 30 19.16 12.48 -26.77
CA GLN A 30 19.57 12.91 -25.44
C GLN A 30 18.54 13.68 -24.56
N ASP A 31 17.24 13.69 -24.85
CA ASP A 31 16.24 14.37 -24.01
C ASP A 31 14.97 13.50 -23.86
N GLY A 32 14.97 12.62 -22.86
CA GLY A 32 14.04 11.48 -22.67
C GLY A 32 12.64 11.81 -22.14
N LYS A 33 11.97 12.84 -22.65
CA LYS A 33 10.54 13.10 -22.34
C LYS A 33 9.71 13.16 -23.61
N SER A 34 8.74 12.25 -23.74
CA SER A 34 7.80 12.24 -24.86
C SER A 34 6.37 12.35 -24.35
N SER A 35 5.66 13.38 -24.80
CA SER A 35 4.22 13.54 -24.58
C SER A 35 3.54 13.66 -25.94
N ILE A 36 2.46 12.90 -26.12
CA ILE A 36 1.61 13.02 -27.30
C ILE A 36 0.19 13.23 -26.81
N THR A 37 -0.38 14.38 -27.15
CA THR A 37 -1.81 14.62 -27.03
C THR A 37 -2.43 14.34 -28.40
N VAL A 38 -3.23 13.30 -28.47
CA VAL A 38 -3.88 12.81 -29.68
C VAL A 38 -5.36 13.20 -29.59
N SER A 39 -5.67 14.45 -29.96
CA SER A 39 -7.05 14.89 -30.21
C SER A 39 -7.37 14.63 -31.68
N GLU A 40 -7.99 13.48 -31.97
CA GLU A 40 -8.10 12.98 -33.33
C GLU A 40 -9.56 12.86 -33.82
N LYS A 41 -9.87 13.58 -34.90
CA LYS A 41 -9.94 12.91 -36.21
C LYS A 41 -8.51 13.01 -36.80
N SER A 42 -7.85 11.89 -37.05
CA SER A 42 -6.40 11.69 -36.87
C SER A 42 -5.34 12.76 -37.23
N THR A 43 -4.32 13.01 -36.36
CA THR A 43 -2.85 12.74 -36.53
C THR A 43 -1.94 13.27 -35.36
N VAL A 44 -0.86 12.53 -34.97
CA VAL A 44 0.61 12.89 -34.91
C VAL A 44 1.49 11.80 -34.16
N HIS A 45 2.83 11.79 -34.32
CA HIS A 45 3.75 10.64 -34.59
C HIS A 45 4.72 10.08 -33.48
N ARG A 46 4.88 8.73 -33.55
CA ARG A 46 5.99 7.76 -33.24
C ARG A 46 6.26 7.27 -31.79
N PRO A 47 6.55 5.95 -31.57
CA PRO A 47 6.20 4.76 -32.35
C PRO A 47 4.94 4.11 -31.76
N VAL A 48 3.79 4.73 -31.98
CA VAL A 48 2.52 4.00 -31.95
C VAL A 48 2.41 3.27 -33.30
N LEU A 49 2.26 1.95 -33.30
CA LEU A 49 1.87 1.22 -34.51
C LEU A 49 0.38 1.52 -34.78
N ASN A 50 0.12 2.69 -35.38
CA ASN A 50 -1.20 3.15 -35.70
C ASN A 50 -1.61 2.59 -37.07
N ILE A 51 -2.28 1.45 -37.08
CA ILE A 51 -2.88 0.90 -38.30
C ILE A 51 -4.35 1.34 -38.33
N SER A 52 -4.65 2.32 -39.18
CA SER A 52 -6.02 2.67 -39.54
C SER A 52 -6.26 2.27 -40.99
N ALA A 53 -7.14 1.31 -41.22
CA ALA A 53 -7.57 0.90 -42.55
C ALA A 53 -9.10 0.83 -42.59
N ALA A 54 -9.70 1.31 -43.67
CA ALA A 54 -11.07 0.98 -44.00
C ALA A 54 -11.07 -0.40 -44.67
N SER A 55 -11.57 -1.42 -43.96
CA SER A 55 -11.92 -2.70 -44.58
C SER A 55 -13.43 -2.76 -44.78
N PHE A 56 -13.90 -3.60 -45.71
CA PHE A 56 -15.32 -3.80 -46.02
C PHE A 56 -16.21 -3.81 -44.76
N GLY A 57 -16.89 -2.68 -44.49
CA GLY A 57 -17.96 -2.56 -43.50
C GLY A 57 -17.68 -1.82 -42.18
N GLY A 58 -16.52 -1.18 -41.96
CA GLY A 58 -16.31 -0.39 -40.72
C GLY A 58 -14.89 0.18 -40.55
N PHE A 59 -14.65 0.89 -39.43
CA PHE A 59 -13.30 1.38 -39.08
C PHE A 59 -12.51 0.34 -38.25
N THR A 60 -11.18 0.44 -38.31
CA THR A 60 -10.24 -0.31 -37.46
C THR A 60 -9.20 0.67 -36.92
N LYS A 61 -8.97 0.63 -35.61
CA LYS A 61 -7.94 1.40 -34.91
C LYS A 61 -7.27 0.50 -33.89
N ILE A 62 -5.95 0.47 -33.88
CA ILE A 62 -5.17 -0.22 -32.85
C ILE A 62 -4.10 0.75 -32.37
N THR A 63 -4.02 0.90 -31.04
CA THR A 63 -2.98 1.64 -30.34
C THR A 63 -2.28 0.66 -29.41
N VAL A 64 -0.96 0.56 -29.52
CA VAL A 64 -0.13 -0.21 -28.59
C VAL A 64 0.93 0.73 -28.08
N MET A 65 1.09 0.76 -26.77
CA MET A 65 2.15 1.47 -26.09
C MET A 65 2.92 0.49 -25.23
N ARG A 66 4.25 0.62 -25.24
CA ARG A 66 5.15 -0.21 -24.45
C ARG A 66 6.19 0.68 -23.81
N ASN A 67 6.34 0.55 -22.49
CA ASN A 67 7.46 1.10 -21.74
C ASN A 67 8.34 -0.06 -21.24
N PRO A 68 9.47 -0.34 -21.92
CA PRO A 68 10.38 -1.41 -21.50
C PRO A 68 11.04 -1.15 -20.14
N SER A 69 11.23 0.11 -19.73
CA SER A 69 11.90 0.48 -18.48
C SER A 69 11.09 0.09 -17.26
N THR A 70 9.77 0.22 -17.35
CA THR A 70 8.83 -0.15 -16.28
C THR A 70 8.18 -1.52 -16.51
N GLY A 71 8.33 -2.12 -17.69
CA GLY A 71 7.69 -3.40 -18.05
C GLY A 71 6.19 -3.26 -18.32
N THR A 72 5.71 -2.05 -18.63
CA THR A 72 4.28 -1.77 -18.88
C THR A 72 3.95 -1.86 -20.37
N VAL A 73 2.83 -2.52 -20.68
CA VAL A 73 2.25 -2.58 -22.03
C VAL A 73 0.78 -2.22 -21.95
N THR A 74 0.34 -1.25 -22.72
CA THR A 74 -1.07 -0.94 -22.92
C THR A 74 -1.47 -1.21 -24.37
N ARG A 75 -2.66 -1.77 -24.56
CA ARG A 75 -3.23 -2.06 -25.86
C ARG A 75 -4.69 -1.65 -25.87
N GLU A 76 -5.05 -0.94 -26.92
CA GLU A 76 -6.40 -0.51 -27.19
C GLU A 76 -6.70 -0.81 -28.66
N SER A 77 -7.84 -1.42 -28.92
CA SER A 77 -8.27 -1.76 -30.27
C SER A 77 -9.76 -1.52 -30.42
N TYR A 78 -10.15 -0.87 -31.51
CA TYR A 78 -11.54 -0.72 -31.95
C TYR A 78 -11.67 -1.31 -33.35
N LEU A 79 -12.60 -2.23 -33.52
CA LEU A 79 -12.77 -3.01 -34.73
C LEU A 79 -14.25 -3.03 -35.13
N TYR A 80 -14.51 -3.11 -36.43
CA TYR A 80 -15.84 -3.33 -37.01
C TYR A 80 -16.91 -2.36 -36.48
N GLY A 81 -16.52 -1.10 -36.26
CA GLY A 81 -17.43 -0.11 -35.71
C GLY A 81 -18.06 0.79 -36.77
N ASP A 82 -19.24 1.29 -36.42
CA ASP A 82 -20.02 2.28 -37.17
C ASP A 82 -19.61 3.71 -36.80
N SER A 83 -19.30 3.95 -35.52
CA SER A 83 -18.86 5.25 -35.00
C SER A 83 -17.72 5.12 -33.98
N LEU A 84 -16.80 6.10 -33.96
CA LEU A 84 -15.78 6.27 -32.92
C LEU A 84 -15.46 7.76 -32.75
N ARG A 85 -15.61 8.22 -31.52
CA ARG A 85 -15.00 9.44 -30.99
C ARG A 85 -13.97 9.04 -29.95
N ARG A 86 -12.74 9.53 -30.06
CA ARG A 86 -11.65 9.16 -29.16
C ARG A 86 -10.72 10.34 -28.91
N GLU A 87 -10.41 10.55 -27.65
CA GLU A 87 -9.40 11.48 -27.17
C GLU A 87 -8.41 10.70 -26.30
N ALA A 88 -7.12 10.81 -26.57
CA ALA A 88 -6.10 10.11 -25.78
C ALA A 88 -4.90 11.00 -25.50
N ARG A 89 -4.40 10.94 -24.27
CA ARG A 89 -3.16 11.54 -23.82
C ARG A 89 -2.24 10.43 -23.33
N MET A 90 -1.04 10.37 -23.89
CA MET A 90 -0.04 9.35 -23.54
C MET A 90 1.29 10.05 -23.28
N GLU A 91 1.87 9.77 -22.12
CA GLU A 91 3.16 10.28 -21.68
C GLU A 91 4.04 9.11 -21.26
N VAL A 92 5.27 9.13 -21.74
CA VAL A 92 6.25 8.06 -21.48
C VAL A 92 7.59 8.71 -21.17
N ASP A 93 8.15 8.31 -20.05
CA ASP A 93 9.53 8.58 -19.67
C ASP A 93 10.18 7.29 -19.13
N GLU A 94 11.44 7.40 -18.70
CA GLU A 94 12.18 6.26 -18.16
C GLU A 94 11.58 5.74 -16.84
N ASP A 95 10.87 6.61 -16.10
CA ASP A 95 10.37 6.33 -14.75
C ASP A 95 8.93 5.82 -14.77
N GLY A 96 8.14 6.09 -15.82
CA GLY A 96 6.71 5.83 -15.83
C GLY A 96 5.99 6.01 -17.17
N THR A 97 4.69 5.69 -17.11
CA THR A 97 3.74 5.80 -18.22
C THR A 97 2.44 6.41 -17.70
N VAL A 98 1.97 7.50 -18.30
CA VAL A 98 0.61 8.01 -18.06
C VAL A 98 -0.21 7.89 -19.33
N MET A 99 -1.27 7.11 -19.28
CA MET A 99 -2.27 6.96 -20.33
C MET A 99 -3.61 7.46 -19.81
N ALA A 100 -4.25 8.37 -20.55
CA ALA A 100 -5.64 8.73 -20.33
C ALA A 100 -6.38 8.63 -21.67
N VAL A 101 -7.45 7.85 -21.71
CA VAL A 101 -8.26 7.58 -22.90
C VAL A 101 -9.71 7.86 -22.57
N SER A 102 -10.35 8.68 -23.40
CA SER A 102 -11.80 8.86 -23.43
C SER A 102 -12.30 8.43 -24.81
N SER A 103 -13.20 7.46 -24.86
CA SER A 103 -13.76 6.95 -26.10
C SER A 103 -15.26 6.75 -26.02
N GLU A 104 -15.93 6.99 -27.14
CA GLU A 104 -17.34 6.71 -27.37
C GLU A 104 -17.45 6.02 -28.73
N PHE A 105 -17.97 4.81 -28.77
CA PHE A 105 -17.97 4.00 -29.99
C PHE A 105 -19.21 3.11 -30.10
N ASP A 106 -19.55 2.79 -31.34
CA ASP A 106 -20.48 1.73 -31.73
C ASP A 106 -19.69 0.68 -32.50
N GLY A 107 -19.50 -0.51 -31.93
CA GLY A 107 -18.69 -1.58 -32.54
C GLY A 107 -18.06 -2.53 -31.54
N MET A 108 -16.90 -3.07 -31.89
CA MET A 108 -16.09 -3.89 -30.98
C MET A 108 -14.94 -3.07 -30.42
N ALA A 109 -14.66 -3.19 -29.12
CA ALA A 109 -13.43 -2.69 -28.52
C ALA A 109 -12.76 -3.76 -27.65
N SER A 110 -11.44 -3.73 -27.60
CA SER A 110 -10.65 -4.48 -26.63
C SER A 110 -9.54 -3.59 -26.08
N LEU A 111 -9.51 -3.49 -24.75
CA LEU A 111 -8.54 -2.72 -23.99
C LEU A 111 -7.79 -3.70 -23.08
N GLY A 112 -6.51 -3.43 -22.85
CA GLY A 112 -5.70 -4.28 -21.99
C GLY A 112 -4.45 -3.58 -21.50
N VAL A 113 -4.08 -3.92 -20.27
CA VAL A 113 -2.92 -3.38 -19.57
C VAL A 113 -2.17 -4.54 -18.94
N VAL A 114 -0.86 -4.59 -19.15
CA VAL A 114 0.02 -5.55 -18.50
C VAL A 114 1.14 -4.76 -17.86
N LYS A 115 1.29 -4.95 -16.55
CA LYS A 115 2.45 -4.48 -15.78
C LYS A 115 3.20 -5.70 -15.27
N LEU A 116 4.43 -5.88 -15.73
CA LEU A 116 5.30 -6.94 -15.22
C LEU A 116 5.81 -6.59 -13.82
N SER A 117 6.04 -7.61 -12.99
CA SER A 117 6.58 -7.45 -11.63
C SER A 117 8.02 -6.94 -11.63
N THR A 118 8.76 -7.25 -12.68
CA THR A 118 10.05 -6.60 -13.00
C THR A 118 10.13 -6.35 -14.50
N PRO A 119 10.93 -5.38 -14.96
CA PRO A 119 11.10 -5.10 -16.40
C PRO A 119 11.58 -6.31 -17.22
N ASN A 120 12.30 -7.24 -16.57
CA ASN A 120 12.87 -8.45 -17.18
C ASN A 120 12.03 -9.71 -16.95
N ALA A 121 10.86 -9.60 -16.31
CA ALA A 121 10.03 -10.76 -15.99
C ALA A 121 9.52 -11.43 -17.27
N THR A 122 9.50 -12.76 -17.31
CA THR A 122 9.02 -13.51 -18.47
C THR A 122 7.48 -13.60 -18.46
N PRO A 123 6.83 -13.89 -19.60
CA PRO A 123 5.38 -14.08 -19.68
C PRO A 123 4.80 -15.20 -18.79
N GLN A 124 5.67 -16.01 -18.17
CA GLN A 124 5.32 -17.08 -17.24
C GLN A 124 5.26 -16.60 -15.77
N SER A 125 5.83 -15.44 -15.46
CA SER A 125 5.72 -14.81 -14.14
C SER A 125 4.34 -14.16 -13.98
N ALA A 126 3.76 -14.25 -12.77
CA ALA A 126 2.52 -13.56 -12.47
C ALA A 126 2.76 -12.03 -12.57
N PRO A 127 2.02 -11.31 -13.43
CA PRO A 127 2.20 -9.88 -13.59
C PRO A 127 1.74 -9.14 -12.32
N ALA A 128 2.38 -8.01 -12.00
CA ALA A 128 1.97 -7.13 -10.91
C ALA A 128 0.57 -6.54 -11.15
N PHE A 129 0.21 -6.31 -12.42
CA PHE A 129 -1.15 -5.97 -12.81
C PHE A 129 -1.49 -6.51 -14.19
N LEU A 130 -2.70 -7.03 -14.33
CA LEU A 130 -3.26 -7.48 -15.59
C LEU A 130 -4.69 -6.97 -15.70
N ALA A 131 -5.01 -6.26 -16.78
CA ALA A 131 -6.37 -5.94 -17.18
C ALA A 131 -6.62 -6.42 -18.60
N SER A 132 -7.75 -7.10 -18.79
CA SER A 132 -8.23 -7.56 -20.09
C SER A 132 -9.71 -7.24 -20.23
N GLU A 133 -10.05 -6.41 -21.21
CA GLU A 133 -11.40 -5.93 -21.43
C GLU A 133 -11.82 -6.14 -22.88
N SER A 134 -13.09 -6.52 -23.06
CA SER A 134 -13.71 -6.74 -24.36
C SER A 134 -15.15 -6.25 -24.33
N TYR A 135 -15.47 -5.41 -25.30
CA TYR A 135 -16.76 -4.75 -25.46
C TYR A 135 -17.30 -4.99 -26.87
N TYR A 136 -18.60 -5.21 -26.94
CA TYR A 136 -19.32 -5.28 -28.21
C TYR A 136 -20.68 -4.61 -28.08
N GLY A 137 -20.87 -3.49 -28.77
CA GLY A 137 -22.08 -2.67 -28.69
C GLY A 137 -21.75 -1.18 -28.69
N SER A 138 -22.56 -0.41 -27.98
CA SER A 138 -22.43 1.04 -27.86
C SER A 138 -21.92 1.38 -26.46
N PHE A 139 -20.71 1.91 -26.36
CA PHE A 139 -20.07 2.20 -25.07
C PHE A 139 -19.37 3.54 -25.06
N LYS A 140 -19.37 4.15 -23.88
CA LYS A 140 -18.48 5.23 -23.49
C LYS A 140 -17.50 4.70 -22.44
N ILE A 141 -16.22 4.89 -22.65
CA ILE A 141 -15.12 4.44 -21.79
C ILE A 141 -14.23 5.64 -21.48
N ASP A 142 -14.02 5.90 -20.20
CA ASP A 142 -13.00 6.80 -19.68
C ASP A 142 -12.02 5.92 -18.86
N GLU A 143 -10.78 5.77 -19.31
CA GLU A 143 -9.75 4.96 -18.66
C GLU A 143 -8.48 5.79 -18.46
N LYS A 144 -7.92 5.73 -17.25
CA LYS A 144 -6.62 6.29 -16.91
C LYS A 144 -5.75 5.21 -16.29
N VAL A 145 -4.51 5.15 -16.76
CA VAL A 145 -3.45 4.28 -16.23
C VAL A 145 -2.24 5.16 -15.95
N ASP A 146 -1.75 5.14 -14.71
CA ASP A 146 -0.54 5.83 -14.29
C ASP A 146 0.42 4.81 -13.67
N ASP A 147 1.45 4.48 -14.43
CA ASP A 147 2.53 3.57 -14.06
C ASP A 147 3.76 4.39 -13.65
N TYR A 148 4.39 4.00 -12.55
CA TYR A 148 5.64 4.59 -12.09
C TYR A 148 6.48 3.56 -11.33
N GLY A 149 7.75 3.39 -11.71
CA GLY A 149 8.64 2.41 -11.08
C GLY A 149 8.06 0.99 -11.17
N SER A 150 7.73 0.38 -10.03
CA SER A 150 7.04 -0.92 -9.94
C SER A 150 5.54 -0.80 -9.65
N SER A 151 5.03 0.41 -9.40
CA SER A 151 3.63 0.71 -9.08
C SER A 151 2.77 0.99 -10.32
N ILE A 152 1.47 0.77 -10.20
CA ILE A 152 0.47 1.11 -11.22
C ILE A 152 -0.87 1.52 -10.59
N ALA A 153 -1.36 2.66 -11.01
CA ALA A 153 -2.67 3.21 -10.71
C ALA A 153 -3.58 3.07 -11.92
N SER A 154 -4.84 2.67 -11.70
CA SER A 154 -5.85 2.51 -12.75
C SER A 154 -7.19 3.08 -12.29
N GLU A 155 -7.73 4.00 -13.08
CA GLU A 155 -9.07 4.55 -12.90
C GLU A 155 -9.88 4.26 -14.15
N ARG A 156 -11.13 3.81 -14.00
CA ARG A 156 -12.00 3.45 -15.11
C ARG A 156 -13.45 3.82 -14.82
N SER A 157 -14.10 4.42 -15.81
CA SER A 157 -15.55 4.62 -15.86
C SER A 157 -16.05 4.12 -17.21
N VAL A 158 -17.07 3.25 -17.19
CA VAL A 158 -17.66 2.68 -18.40
C VAL A 158 -19.17 2.68 -18.28
N SER A 159 -19.84 3.12 -19.34
CA SER A 159 -21.28 3.01 -19.48
C SER A 159 -21.63 2.59 -20.90
N GLY A 160 -22.68 1.79 -21.05
CA GLY A 160 -23.13 1.42 -22.37
C GLY A 160 -24.04 0.21 -22.41
N ARG A 161 -24.28 -0.25 -23.62
CA ARG A 161 -25.16 -1.39 -23.89
C ARG A 161 -24.48 -2.32 -24.87
N GLY A 162 -24.42 -3.58 -24.49
CA GLY A 162 -23.75 -4.57 -25.30
C GLY A 162 -23.30 -5.77 -24.49
N TYR A 163 -22.45 -6.57 -25.11
CA TYR A 163 -21.71 -7.61 -24.42
C TYR A 163 -20.45 -7.02 -23.78
N VAL A 164 -20.14 -7.46 -22.56
CA VAL A 164 -18.95 -7.09 -21.80
C VAL A 164 -18.27 -8.35 -21.29
N ALA A 165 -16.95 -8.39 -21.37
CA ALA A 165 -16.10 -9.33 -20.67
C ALA A 165 -14.85 -8.61 -20.16
N VAL A 166 -14.71 -8.57 -18.84
CA VAL A 166 -13.63 -7.87 -18.13
C VAL A 166 -13.05 -8.83 -17.09
N ASP A 167 -11.73 -8.92 -17.05
CA ASP A 167 -10.97 -9.63 -16.03
C ASP A 167 -9.77 -8.78 -15.66
N LYS A 168 -9.62 -8.46 -14.37
CA LYS A 168 -8.47 -7.75 -13.84
C LYS A 168 -7.89 -8.44 -12.62
N LYS A 169 -6.56 -8.36 -12.50
CA LYS A 169 -5.78 -8.94 -11.41
C LYS A 169 -4.72 -7.96 -10.92
N VAL A 170 -4.53 -7.91 -9.61
CA VAL A 170 -3.42 -7.20 -8.96
C VAL A 170 -2.57 -8.25 -8.23
N GLY A 171 -1.42 -8.57 -8.83
CA GLY A 171 -0.65 -9.75 -8.47
C GLY A 171 -1.51 -11.02 -8.39
N ASP A 172 -1.23 -11.86 -7.39
CA ASP A 172 -2.02 -13.06 -7.07
C ASP A 172 -3.05 -12.83 -5.94
N HIS A 173 -3.17 -11.59 -5.47
CA HIS A 173 -3.91 -11.24 -4.25
C HIS A 173 -5.34 -10.79 -4.55
N LEU A 174 -5.54 -9.92 -5.55
CA LEU A 174 -6.86 -9.37 -5.88
C LEU A 174 -7.27 -9.76 -7.30
N ARG A 175 -8.55 -10.04 -7.49
CA ARG A 175 -9.16 -10.21 -8.81
C ARG A 175 -10.57 -9.66 -8.83
N THR A 176 -10.94 -9.05 -9.94
CA THR A 176 -12.28 -8.56 -10.24
C THR A 176 -12.66 -8.94 -11.66
N HIS A 177 -13.92 -9.30 -11.88
CA HIS A 177 -14.41 -9.67 -13.20
C HIS A 177 -15.89 -9.34 -13.40
N GLU A 178 -16.24 -9.01 -14.64
CA GLU A 178 -17.61 -8.84 -15.13
C GLU A 178 -17.78 -9.58 -16.47
N ALA A 179 -18.89 -10.30 -16.65
CA ALA A 179 -19.20 -10.94 -17.92
C ALA A 179 -20.72 -11.04 -18.15
N GLY A 180 -21.21 -10.56 -19.29
CA GLY A 180 -22.65 -10.65 -19.60
C GLY A 180 -23.11 -9.76 -20.75
N THR A 181 -24.40 -9.43 -20.80
CA THR A 181 -24.98 -8.59 -21.87
C THR A 181 -26.26 -7.87 -21.44
N GLY A 182 -26.65 -6.77 -22.11
CA GLY A 182 -26.51 -5.41 -21.56
C GLY A 182 -27.85 -4.92 -20.98
N SER A 183 -28.07 -3.70 -20.48
CA SER A 183 -27.24 -2.51 -20.35
C SER A 183 -26.45 -2.48 -19.04
N TYR A 184 -25.34 -1.75 -19.04
CA TYR A 184 -24.20 -1.88 -18.13
C TYR A 184 -23.71 -0.49 -17.66
N ALA A 185 -23.32 -0.37 -16.41
CA ALA A 185 -22.56 0.75 -15.88
C ALA A 185 -21.53 0.24 -14.87
N SER A 186 -20.36 0.88 -14.81
CA SER A 186 -19.25 0.48 -13.97
C SER A 186 -18.39 1.70 -13.69
N GLU A 187 -17.99 1.90 -12.44
CA GLU A 187 -16.87 2.79 -12.11
C GLU A 187 -15.95 2.02 -11.16
N GLU A 188 -14.67 1.90 -11.50
CA GLU A 188 -13.72 1.03 -10.84
C GLU A 188 -12.40 1.80 -10.71
N ARG A 189 -11.82 1.79 -9.52
CA ARG A 189 -10.48 2.37 -9.30
C ARG A 189 -9.62 1.34 -8.57
N ILE A 190 -8.39 1.14 -9.03
CA ILE A 190 -7.38 0.20 -8.53
C ILE A 190 -6.02 0.92 -8.49
N ASP A 191 -5.63 1.53 -7.38
CA ASP A 191 -4.31 2.15 -7.16
C ASP A 191 -3.35 1.20 -6.43
N ALA A 192 -2.48 0.52 -7.18
CA ALA A 192 -1.60 -0.53 -6.68
C ALA A 192 -0.12 -0.14 -6.58
N TYR A 193 0.46 -0.38 -5.40
CA TYR A 193 1.67 -1.22 -5.16
C TYR A 193 1.54 -1.95 -3.80
N THR A 194 0.35 -2.47 -3.44
CA THR A 194 0.15 -3.78 -2.76
C THR A 194 -1.25 -3.99 -2.15
N SER A 195 -2.25 -3.10 -2.26
CA SER A 195 -3.22 -3.04 -3.37
C SER A 195 -4.56 -2.55 -2.79
N TYR A 196 -5.42 -2.04 -3.65
CA TYR A 196 -6.69 -1.41 -3.35
C TYR A 196 -7.62 -1.72 -4.53
N ILE A 197 -8.94 -1.79 -4.31
CA ILE A 197 -9.95 -1.65 -5.38
C ILE A 197 -11.19 -1.01 -4.77
N SER A 198 -11.71 0.08 -5.33
CA SER A 198 -13.08 0.55 -5.08
C SER A 198 -13.86 0.46 -6.39
N LYS A 199 -14.91 -0.34 -6.42
CA LYS A 199 -15.63 -0.74 -7.63
C LYS A 199 -17.14 -0.59 -7.40
N ALA A 200 -17.83 0.11 -8.28
CA ALA A 200 -19.28 0.14 -8.39
C ALA A 200 -19.69 -0.44 -9.75
N VAL A 201 -20.82 -1.13 -9.80
CA VAL A 201 -21.34 -1.78 -11.01
C VAL A 201 -22.87 -1.76 -10.96
N SER A 202 -23.52 -1.43 -12.08
CA SER A 202 -24.97 -1.56 -12.23
C SER A 202 -25.28 -2.26 -13.55
N LEU A 203 -25.85 -3.46 -13.45
CA LEU A 203 -26.10 -4.41 -14.52
C LEU A 203 -27.61 -4.59 -14.66
N SER A 204 -28.09 -4.55 -15.90
CA SER A 204 -29.42 -5.03 -16.24
C SER A 204 -29.32 -6.04 -17.38
N SER A 205 -30.20 -7.04 -17.37
CA SER A 205 -30.34 -7.97 -18.48
C SER A 205 -31.45 -7.49 -19.40
N GLU A 206 -31.05 -7.07 -20.59
CA GLU A 206 -31.92 -6.68 -21.68
C GLU A 206 -31.61 -7.53 -22.91
N PRO A 207 -32.61 -7.82 -23.76
CA PRO A 207 -32.37 -8.54 -25.00
C PRO A 207 -31.44 -7.76 -25.92
N THR A 208 -30.27 -8.32 -26.20
CA THR A 208 -29.28 -7.72 -27.10
C THR A 208 -29.20 -8.55 -28.40
N PRO A 209 -29.91 -8.14 -29.48
CA PRO A 209 -29.71 -8.77 -30.77
C PRO A 209 -28.31 -8.41 -31.29
N PHE A 210 -27.53 -9.43 -31.63
CA PHE A 210 -26.30 -9.29 -32.40
C PHE A 210 -26.68 -9.00 -33.85
N GLY A 211 -26.04 -8.02 -34.46
CA GLY A 211 -26.11 -7.74 -35.89
C GLY A 211 -24.73 -7.36 -36.40
N ALA A 212 -24.09 -8.22 -37.17
CA ALA A 212 -22.84 -7.89 -37.86
C ALA A 212 -22.83 -8.51 -39.26
N LEU A 213 -22.40 -7.73 -40.26
CA LEU A 213 -22.25 -8.19 -41.64
C LEU A 213 -23.52 -8.86 -42.22
N GLY A 214 -24.71 -8.41 -41.81
CA GLY A 214 -25.99 -8.96 -42.25
C GLY A 214 -26.44 -10.25 -41.56
N ILE A 215 -25.72 -10.73 -40.55
CA ILE A 215 -26.09 -11.90 -39.73
C ILE A 215 -26.64 -11.41 -38.39
N SER A 216 -27.83 -11.90 -38.01
CA SER A 216 -28.45 -11.62 -36.70
C SER A 216 -28.46 -12.85 -35.79
N ALA A 217 -28.04 -12.71 -34.53
CA ALA A 217 -28.11 -13.76 -33.51
C ALA A 217 -28.59 -13.20 -32.17
N ASN A 218 -29.24 -14.02 -31.32
CA ASN A 218 -29.57 -13.61 -29.95
C ASN A 218 -28.43 -14.01 -29.02
N LEU A 219 -27.74 -13.03 -28.42
CA LEU A 219 -26.63 -13.25 -27.49
C LEU A 219 -27.02 -13.11 -26.02
N SER A 220 -28.32 -12.99 -25.71
CA SER A 220 -28.81 -12.77 -24.35
C SER A 220 -28.36 -13.88 -23.39
N ILE A 221 -27.42 -13.55 -22.51
CA ILE A 221 -26.90 -14.40 -21.45
C ILE A 221 -27.07 -13.69 -20.09
N PRO A 222 -27.36 -14.42 -19.01
CA PRO A 222 -27.43 -13.81 -17.69
C PRO A 222 -26.04 -13.30 -17.27
N TRP A 223 -26.02 -12.21 -16.51
CA TRP A 223 -24.80 -11.60 -16.03
C TRP A 223 -24.07 -12.49 -15.00
N ARG A 224 -22.75 -12.34 -14.98
CA ARG A 224 -21.84 -12.82 -13.94
C ARG A 224 -20.93 -11.67 -13.51
N GLU A 225 -20.66 -11.61 -12.22
CA GLU A 225 -19.77 -10.64 -11.60
C GLU A 225 -19.07 -11.30 -10.43
N GLY A 226 -17.85 -10.86 -10.10
CA GLY A 226 -17.25 -11.26 -8.84
C GLY A 226 -15.97 -10.52 -8.53
N ILE A 227 -15.60 -10.61 -7.27
CA ILE A 227 -14.41 -10.00 -6.70
C ILE A 227 -13.86 -10.90 -5.59
N TYR A 228 -12.55 -11.02 -5.50
CA TYR A 228 -11.92 -11.64 -4.34
C TYR A 228 -10.65 -10.94 -3.92
N SER A 229 -10.35 -11.07 -2.64
CA SER A 229 -9.08 -10.79 -2.00
C SER A 229 -8.52 -12.06 -1.36
N ARG A 230 -7.22 -12.28 -1.51
CA ARG A 230 -6.49 -13.43 -0.98
C ARG A 230 -5.15 -13.01 -0.43
N ASN A 231 -4.89 -13.40 0.81
CA ASN A 231 -3.56 -13.40 1.41
C ASN A 231 -3.12 -14.87 1.55
N GLU A 232 -2.10 -15.28 0.80
CA GLU A 232 -1.72 -16.69 0.69
C GLU A 232 -1.40 -17.31 2.06
N GLY A 233 -2.09 -18.41 2.40
CA GLY A 233 -1.93 -19.10 3.68
C GLY A 233 -2.57 -18.40 4.90
N LYS A 234 -3.05 -17.14 4.75
CA LYS A 234 -3.62 -16.34 5.85
C LYS A 234 -5.12 -16.13 5.71
N SER A 235 -5.61 -15.62 4.57
CA SER A 235 -7.01 -15.24 4.42
C SER A 235 -7.55 -15.29 2.99
N TYR A 236 -8.87 -15.40 2.87
CA TYR A 236 -9.61 -15.27 1.62
C TYR A 236 -10.96 -14.62 1.87
N ILE A 237 -11.29 -13.59 1.09
CA ILE A 237 -12.61 -12.95 1.06
C ILE A 237 -13.07 -12.93 -0.39
N GLY A 238 -14.18 -13.60 -0.72
CA GLY A 238 -14.66 -13.71 -2.09
C GLY A 238 -16.16 -13.53 -2.21
N GLU A 239 -16.57 -12.91 -3.31
CA GLU A 239 -17.96 -12.75 -3.72
C GLU A 239 -18.13 -13.13 -5.19
N GLU A 240 -19.16 -13.93 -5.47
CA GLU A 240 -19.52 -14.33 -6.83
C GLU A 240 -21.02 -14.16 -7.03
N TYR A 241 -21.38 -13.47 -8.10
CA TYR A 241 -22.76 -13.28 -8.55
C TYR A 241 -22.94 -13.94 -9.92
N SER A 242 -24.03 -14.68 -10.08
CA SER A 242 -24.29 -15.45 -11.28
C SER A 242 -25.78 -15.59 -11.58
N GLY A 243 -26.11 -15.84 -12.85
CA GLY A 243 -27.51 -15.96 -13.25
C GLY A 243 -28.27 -14.63 -13.08
N LEU A 244 -27.56 -13.50 -13.12
CA LEU A 244 -28.09 -12.19 -12.77
C LEU A 244 -28.99 -11.64 -13.88
N THR A 245 -30.13 -11.12 -13.47
CA THR A 245 -31.01 -10.29 -14.32
C THR A 245 -30.92 -8.81 -13.97
N SER A 246 -30.59 -8.49 -12.72
CA SER A 246 -30.22 -7.16 -12.25
C SER A 246 -29.19 -7.26 -11.12
N LEU A 247 -28.26 -6.31 -11.08
CA LEU A 247 -27.32 -6.10 -9.98
C LEU A 247 -27.06 -4.60 -9.86
N ASP A 248 -27.20 -4.05 -8.68
CA ASP A 248 -26.71 -2.73 -8.31
C ASP A 248 -25.82 -2.91 -7.08
N LYS A 249 -24.53 -2.62 -7.22
CA LYS A 249 -23.53 -3.01 -6.22
C LYS A 249 -22.40 -2.00 -6.10
N THR A 250 -21.96 -1.79 -4.87
CA THR A 250 -20.71 -1.09 -4.52
C THR A 250 -19.86 -2.01 -3.65
N THR A 251 -18.59 -2.17 -4.01
CA THR A 251 -17.60 -2.90 -3.21
C THR A 251 -16.33 -2.08 -3.04
N ILE A 252 -15.84 -2.06 -1.81
CA ILE A 252 -14.57 -1.45 -1.43
C ILE A 252 -13.69 -2.54 -0.82
N VAL A 253 -12.52 -2.75 -1.41
CA VAL A 253 -11.44 -3.60 -0.89
C VAL A 253 -10.33 -2.67 -0.41
N ARG A 254 -10.33 -2.41 0.90
CA ARG A 254 -9.36 -1.50 1.53
C ARG A 254 -8.02 -2.19 1.78
N GLY A 255 -8.05 -3.44 2.22
CA GLY A 255 -6.86 -4.24 2.48
C GLY A 255 -7.08 -5.70 2.11
N LEU A 256 -6.02 -6.51 2.19
CA LEU A 256 -6.14 -7.93 1.82
C LEU A 256 -7.07 -8.72 2.77
N GLY A 257 -7.31 -8.19 3.97
CA GLY A 257 -8.25 -8.72 4.96
C GLY A 257 -9.52 -7.90 5.18
N GLU A 258 -9.81 -6.88 4.37
CA GLU A 258 -10.98 -6.01 4.57
C GLU A 258 -11.78 -5.82 3.27
N MET A 259 -13.09 -6.12 3.33
CA MET A 259 -14.01 -5.91 2.22
C MET A 259 -15.37 -5.44 2.72
N GLU A 260 -15.85 -4.36 2.12
CA GLU A 260 -17.18 -3.82 2.35
C GLU A 260 -17.99 -3.87 1.04
N THR A 261 -19.21 -4.39 1.12
CA THR A 261 -20.09 -4.55 -0.04
C THR A 261 -21.52 -4.19 0.33
N GLU A 262 -22.15 -3.39 -0.52
CA GLU A 262 -23.60 -3.22 -0.59
C GLU A 262 -24.07 -3.72 -1.97
N ALA A 263 -25.05 -4.62 -2.00
CA ALA A 263 -25.54 -5.22 -3.23
C ALA A 263 -27.05 -5.45 -3.20
N ASN A 264 -27.73 -4.98 -4.25
CA ASN A 264 -29.11 -5.28 -4.58
C ASN A 264 -29.13 -6.11 -5.86
N PHE A 265 -29.61 -7.35 -5.81
CA PHE A 265 -29.52 -8.23 -6.97
C PHE A 265 -30.74 -9.13 -7.13
N SER A 266 -30.97 -9.52 -8.39
CA SER A 266 -31.88 -10.60 -8.78
C SER A 266 -31.08 -11.68 -9.52
N GLY A 267 -30.88 -12.82 -8.85
CA GLY A 267 -30.06 -13.91 -9.37
C GLY A 267 -29.53 -14.80 -8.25
N THR A 268 -28.26 -15.20 -8.32
CA THR A 268 -27.58 -15.95 -7.26
C THR A 268 -26.32 -15.20 -6.82
N ALA A 269 -26.15 -15.01 -5.52
CA ALA A 269 -24.90 -14.57 -4.90
C ALA A 269 -24.29 -15.70 -4.06
N ARG A 270 -22.97 -15.76 -4.00
CA ARG A 270 -22.19 -16.63 -3.12
C ARG A 270 -21.09 -15.81 -2.46
N TYR A 271 -20.96 -15.95 -1.15
CA TYR A 271 -19.91 -15.30 -0.36
C TYR A 271 -19.08 -16.37 0.32
N ARG A 272 -17.74 -16.25 0.24
CA ARG A 272 -16.82 -17.17 0.90
C ARG A 272 -15.77 -16.43 1.69
N LEU A 273 -15.51 -16.90 2.90
CA LEU A 273 -14.55 -16.34 3.85
C LEU A 273 -13.67 -17.45 4.41
N ILE A 274 -12.36 -17.25 4.45
CA ILE A 274 -11.40 -18.16 5.09
C ILE A 274 -10.41 -17.32 5.89
N SER A 275 -10.12 -17.73 7.13
CA SER A 275 -9.02 -17.21 7.95
C SER A 275 -8.20 -18.38 8.49
N SER A 276 -6.89 -18.18 8.67
CA SER A 276 -5.97 -19.17 9.26
C SER A 276 -6.32 -19.56 10.69
N GLU A 277 -7.15 -18.77 11.38
CA GLU A 277 -7.62 -19.00 12.75
C GLU A 277 -8.93 -19.83 12.83
N GLU A 278 -9.08 -20.82 11.95
CA GLU A 278 -10.21 -21.78 11.89
C GLU A 278 -11.58 -21.25 11.40
N LEU A 279 -11.69 -19.99 10.95
CA LEU A 279 -12.93 -19.49 10.37
C LEU A 279 -13.04 -19.86 8.88
N GLU A 280 -13.97 -20.73 8.53
CA GLU A 280 -14.44 -20.93 7.15
C GLU A 280 -15.97 -20.68 7.07
N MET A 281 -16.38 -19.82 6.15
CA MET A 281 -17.78 -19.50 5.90
C MET A 281 -18.07 -19.53 4.40
N ASP A 282 -19.17 -20.15 4.00
CA ASP A 282 -19.64 -20.23 2.62
C ASP A 282 -21.17 -20.09 2.61
N GLU A 283 -21.65 -18.97 2.07
CA GLU A 283 -23.07 -18.61 2.05
C GLU A 283 -23.55 -18.47 0.60
N SER A 284 -24.79 -18.86 0.32
CA SER A 284 -25.41 -18.64 -0.99
C SER A 284 -26.85 -18.16 -0.87
N TYR A 285 -27.18 -17.14 -1.65
CA TYR A 285 -28.48 -16.49 -1.71
C TYR A 285 -29.00 -16.55 -3.14
N ARG A 286 -30.26 -16.96 -3.33
CA ARG A 286 -30.90 -17.05 -4.66
C ARG A 286 -32.28 -16.43 -4.66
N GLY A 287 -32.50 -15.47 -5.55
CA GLY A 287 -33.73 -14.69 -5.66
C GLY A 287 -33.42 -13.19 -5.72
N ASP A 288 -34.33 -12.41 -5.18
CA ASP A 288 -34.21 -10.95 -5.06
C ASP A 288 -33.77 -10.60 -3.64
N TYR A 289 -32.57 -10.03 -3.48
CA TYR A 289 -31.99 -9.70 -2.19
C TYR A 289 -31.34 -8.32 -2.17
N SER A 290 -31.31 -7.75 -0.97
CA SER A 290 -30.50 -6.59 -0.61
C SER A 290 -29.57 -7.02 0.52
N ILE A 291 -28.26 -6.87 0.31
CA ILE A 291 -27.21 -7.34 1.22
C ILE A 291 -26.25 -6.18 1.50
N SER A 292 -25.93 -5.97 2.77
CA SER A 292 -24.84 -5.11 3.23
C SER A 292 -23.90 -5.94 4.09
N ARG A 293 -22.60 -5.96 3.75
CA ARG A 293 -21.57 -6.75 4.43
C ARG A 293 -20.34 -5.88 4.66
N ASN A 294 -19.81 -5.93 5.87
CA ASN A 294 -18.52 -5.38 6.22
C ASN A 294 -17.71 -6.49 6.90
N VAL A 295 -16.63 -6.91 6.24
CA VAL A 295 -15.77 -8.02 6.66
C VAL A 295 -14.38 -7.46 6.93
N ALA A 296 -13.88 -7.67 8.15
CA ALA A 296 -12.50 -7.40 8.54
C ALA A 296 -11.94 -8.63 9.26
N LEU A 297 -10.88 -9.21 8.71
CA LEU A 297 -10.23 -10.44 9.22
C LEU A 297 -8.95 -10.17 10.03
N GLN A 298 -8.48 -8.93 10.10
CA GLN A 298 -7.22 -8.57 10.75
C GLN A 298 -7.43 -8.32 12.26
N GLN A 299 -6.64 -8.98 13.12
CA GLN A 299 -6.54 -8.61 14.53
C GLN A 299 -5.43 -7.57 14.68
N PRO A 300 -5.69 -6.38 15.26
CA PRO A 300 -4.65 -5.38 15.41
C PRO A 300 -3.67 -5.80 16.50
N LEU A 301 -2.37 -5.61 16.25
CA LEU A 301 -1.32 -5.86 17.24
C LEU A 301 -1.41 -4.85 18.39
N VAL A 302 -1.76 -3.61 18.06
CA VAL A 302 -2.00 -2.51 18.97
C VAL A 302 -3.49 -2.17 18.96
N ARG A 303 -4.13 -2.18 20.14
CA ARG A 303 -5.58 -1.94 20.24
C ARG A 303 -5.99 -0.55 19.75
N ASP A 304 -5.15 0.45 20.02
CA ASP A 304 -5.36 1.84 19.63
C ASP A 304 -4.88 2.08 18.19
N PRO A 305 -5.34 3.14 17.51
CA PRO A 305 -4.83 3.51 16.19
C PRO A 305 -3.31 3.74 16.26
N HIS A 306 -2.57 3.03 15.40
CA HIS A 306 -1.11 3.02 15.43
C HIS A 306 -0.57 2.92 14.01
N LEU A 307 0.56 3.58 13.78
CA LEU A 307 1.29 3.56 12.52
C LEU A 307 2.73 3.26 12.90
N SER A 308 3.29 2.19 12.35
CA SER A 308 4.71 1.88 12.44
C SER A 308 5.42 2.29 11.15
N VAL A 309 6.65 2.79 11.31
CA VAL A 309 7.53 3.12 10.19
C VAL A 309 8.87 2.47 10.45
N ALA A 310 9.33 1.62 9.53
CA ALA A 310 10.68 1.11 9.51
C ALA A 310 11.44 1.71 8.32
N LYS A 311 12.75 1.88 8.49
CA LYS A 311 13.60 2.35 7.40
C LYS A 311 14.95 1.66 7.45
N GLU A 312 15.21 0.88 6.42
CA GLU A 312 16.46 0.14 6.27
C GLU A 312 17.26 0.70 5.09
N GLY A 313 18.57 0.72 5.23
CA GLY A 313 19.47 1.36 4.27
C GLY A 313 20.66 0.46 3.96
N THR A 314 21.00 0.34 2.68
CA THR A 314 22.18 -0.39 2.20
C THR A 314 22.94 0.46 1.18
N ILE A 315 24.22 0.13 0.98
CA ILE A 315 25.09 0.84 0.04
C ILE A 315 25.61 -0.11 -1.03
N ASP A 316 25.48 0.32 -2.28
CA ASP A 316 25.94 -0.41 -3.46
C ASP A 316 26.99 0.42 -4.20
N TYR A 317 28.11 -0.22 -4.54
CA TYR A 317 29.20 0.38 -5.30
C TYR A 317 29.11 -0.08 -6.77
N GLU A 318 28.65 0.81 -7.65
CA GLU A 318 28.46 0.57 -9.08
C GLU A 318 29.52 1.32 -9.90
N GLY A 319 30.72 0.75 -10.01
CA GLY A 319 31.85 1.38 -10.69
C GLY A 319 32.32 2.63 -9.95
N ASP A 320 32.22 3.80 -10.59
CA ASP A 320 32.55 5.10 -9.98
C ASP A 320 31.37 5.71 -9.21
N ARG A 321 30.18 5.09 -9.26
CA ARG A 321 28.98 5.58 -8.55
C ARG A 321 28.79 4.82 -7.23
N THR A 322 28.40 5.55 -6.20
CA THR A 322 27.95 4.99 -4.93
C THR A 322 26.46 5.26 -4.78
N LEU A 323 25.64 4.21 -4.70
CA LEU A 323 24.21 4.30 -4.55
C LEU A 323 23.79 3.87 -3.13
N ALA A 324 23.01 4.70 -2.45
CA ALA A 324 22.33 4.32 -1.22
C ALA A 324 20.91 3.85 -1.58
N ARG A 325 20.56 2.62 -1.21
CA ARG A 325 19.21 2.08 -1.34
C ARG A 325 18.54 2.09 0.02
N TYR A 326 17.33 2.60 0.08
CA TYR A 326 16.50 2.60 1.27
C TYR A 326 15.19 1.87 1.00
N VAL A 327 14.76 1.06 1.95
CA VAL A 327 13.41 0.48 2.01
C VAL A 327 12.71 1.15 3.18
N ILE A 328 11.62 1.86 2.89
CA ILE A 328 10.74 2.48 3.87
C ILE A 328 9.50 1.60 3.99
N THR A 329 9.29 0.98 5.15
CA THR A 329 8.13 0.13 5.42
C THR A 329 7.16 0.87 6.32
N LEU A 330 5.88 0.90 5.93
CA LEU A 330 4.78 1.52 6.65
C LEU A 330 3.81 0.41 7.01
N GLU A 331 3.45 0.29 8.29
CA GLU A 331 2.51 -0.73 8.76
C GLU A 331 1.44 -0.06 9.63
N ASN A 332 0.17 -0.37 9.39
CA ASN A 332 -0.89 -0.02 10.33
C ASN A 332 -1.15 -1.22 11.24
N ASP A 333 -0.39 -1.32 12.30
CA ASP A 333 -0.52 -2.32 13.36
C ASP A 333 -1.64 -1.97 14.37
N GLY A 334 -2.35 -0.86 14.15
CA GLY A 334 -3.49 -0.40 14.94
C GLY A 334 -4.85 -0.91 14.47
N GLY A 335 -5.88 -0.67 15.29
CA GLY A 335 -7.25 -1.17 15.06
C GLY A 335 -8.14 -0.33 14.13
N LYS A 336 -7.62 0.71 13.48
CA LYS A 336 -8.41 1.66 12.67
C LYS A 336 -7.70 1.99 11.36
N THR A 337 -8.45 2.10 10.27
CA THR A 337 -7.94 2.54 8.97
C THR A 337 -7.44 3.98 9.05
N LEU A 338 -6.26 4.22 8.47
CA LEU A 338 -5.63 5.54 8.39
C LEU A 338 -5.80 6.10 6.99
N GLU A 339 -6.39 7.28 6.83
CA GLU A 339 -6.62 7.90 5.54
C GLU A 339 -6.67 9.45 5.59
N PRO A 340 -5.93 10.16 4.70
CA PRO A 340 -4.83 9.66 3.87
C PRO A 340 -3.57 9.37 4.70
N VAL A 341 -2.58 8.67 4.10
CA VAL A 341 -1.25 8.52 4.69
C VAL A 341 -0.23 9.34 3.90
N LEU A 342 0.47 10.25 4.57
CA LEU A 342 1.46 11.16 4.00
C LEU A 342 2.85 10.77 4.50
N VAL A 343 3.82 10.65 3.61
CA VAL A 343 5.19 10.25 3.95
C VAL A 343 6.14 11.33 3.47
N ARG A 344 7.06 11.78 4.33
CA ARG A 344 8.14 12.70 4.01
C ARG A 344 9.46 12.06 4.38
N ASP A 345 10.36 11.96 3.41
CA ASP A 345 11.73 11.53 3.62
C ASP A 345 12.69 12.69 3.35
N VAL A 346 13.62 12.94 4.27
CA VAL A 346 14.66 13.95 4.16
C VAL A 346 15.98 13.25 3.84
N PHE A 347 16.52 13.55 2.66
CA PHE A 347 17.72 12.91 2.15
C PHE A 347 18.95 13.24 3.00
N PRO A 348 19.93 12.34 3.08
CA PRO A 348 21.23 12.66 3.67
C PRO A 348 21.88 13.85 2.93
N PRO A 349 22.74 14.63 3.60
CA PRO A 349 23.46 15.72 2.94
C PRO A 349 24.16 15.26 1.66
N GLY A 350 23.89 15.93 0.54
CA GLY A 350 24.50 15.60 -0.76
C GLY A 350 23.91 14.38 -1.48
N GLY A 351 22.86 13.74 -0.94
CA GLY A 351 22.10 12.71 -1.64
C GLY A 351 21.32 13.27 -2.82
N ILE A 352 21.47 12.66 -3.99
CA ILE A 352 20.79 13.05 -5.22
C ILE A 352 19.76 11.97 -5.57
N PHE A 353 18.50 12.35 -5.79
CA PHE A 353 17.45 11.40 -6.18
C PHE A 353 17.79 10.68 -7.49
N VAL A 354 17.70 9.34 -7.49
CA VAL A 354 17.86 8.51 -8.69
C VAL A 354 16.52 7.93 -9.12
N ARG A 355 15.86 7.17 -8.25
CA ARG A 355 14.55 6.55 -8.53
C ARG A 355 13.82 6.16 -7.24
N SER A 356 12.52 5.88 -7.36
CA SER A 356 11.70 5.30 -6.29
C SER A 356 10.65 4.34 -6.85
N SER A 357 10.19 3.38 -6.06
CA SER A 357 9.10 2.47 -6.44
C SER A 357 7.74 3.16 -6.55
N LEU A 358 7.56 4.30 -5.86
CA LEU A 358 6.34 5.11 -5.87
C LEU A 358 6.66 6.54 -6.32
N ARG A 359 5.73 7.14 -7.08
CA ARG A 359 5.91 8.50 -7.63
C ARG A 359 6.09 9.52 -6.49
N PRO A 360 7.25 10.19 -6.38
CA PRO A 360 7.47 11.19 -5.35
C PRO A 360 7.09 12.59 -5.83
N THR A 361 6.76 13.46 -4.88
CA THR A 361 6.90 14.91 -5.05
C THR A 361 8.24 15.32 -4.46
N LEU A 362 9.20 15.65 -5.33
CA LEU A 362 10.54 16.07 -4.89
C LEU A 362 10.49 17.47 -4.25
N THR A 363 11.25 17.63 -3.18
CA THR A 363 11.44 18.89 -2.45
C THR A 363 12.92 19.31 -2.55
N SER A 364 13.28 20.44 -1.92
CA SER A 364 14.67 20.90 -1.90
C SER A 364 15.63 19.97 -1.13
N ASP A 365 15.11 19.22 -0.16
CA ASP A 365 15.86 18.44 0.82
C ASP A 365 15.43 16.96 0.88
N GLY A 366 14.50 16.53 0.03
CA GLY A 366 13.93 15.19 0.14
C GLY A 366 12.81 14.87 -0.85
N ALA A 367 11.96 13.91 -0.48
CA ALA A 367 10.80 13.47 -1.27
C ALA A 367 9.57 13.25 -0.38
N ASN A 368 8.40 13.53 -0.94
CA ASN A 368 7.11 13.25 -0.32
C ASN A 368 6.32 12.23 -1.14
N TRP A 369 5.58 11.36 -0.46
CA TRP A 369 4.61 10.44 -1.05
C TRP A 369 3.27 10.54 -0.36
N SER A 370 2.21 10.15 -1.07
CA SER A 370 0.86 10.07 -0.53
C SER A 370 0.25 8.72 -0.87
N LEU A 371 -0.25 8.02 0.14
CA LEU A 371 -1.08 6.85 0.01
C LEU A 371 -2.53 7.23 0.34
N THR A 372 -3.48 6.61 -0.35
CA THR A 372 -4.91 6.89 -0.14
C THR A 372 -5.36 6.48 1.26
N HIS A 373 -4.88 5.34 1.73
CA HIS A 373 -5.19 4.79 3.06
C HIS A 373 -4.21 3.65 3.42
N LEU A 374 -4.25 3.24 4.68
CA LEU A 374 -3.61 2.04 5.21
C LEU A 374 -4.58 1.36 6.20
N SER A 375 -5.13 0.20 5.85
CA SER A 375 -6.09 -0.52 6.69
C SER A 375 -5.39 -1.29 7.81
N PRO A 376 -6.09 -1.71 8.88
CA PRO A 376 -5.51 -2.53 9.94
C PRO A 376 -4.79 -3.77 9.38
N GLY A 377 -3.53 -3.94 9.79
CA GLY A 377 -2.56 -4.94 9.37
C GLY A 377 -2.12 -4.88 7.90
N ASP A 378 -2.40 -3.77 7.19
CA ASP A 378 -1.78 -3.52 5.89
C ASP A 378 -0.35 -3.01 6.07
N GLU A 379 0.54 -3.50 5.22
CA GLU A 379 1.94 -3.11 5.12
C GLU A 379 2.25 -2.55 3.72
N ARG A 380 3.04 -1.48 3.64
CA ARG A 380 3.44 -0.82 2.39
C ARG A 380 4.93 -0.48 2.39
N GLU A 381 5.61 -0.84 1.31
CA GLU A 381 7.02 -0.54 1.13
C GLU A 381 7.26 0.51 0.02
N ILE A 382 8.15 1.46 0.29
CA ILE A 382 8.68 2.42 -0.68
C ILE A 382 10.18 2.18 -0.80
N GLU A 383 10.62 1.75 -1.97
CA GLU A 383 12.03 1.71 -2.32
C GLU A 383 12.47 3.10 -2.79
N LEU A 384 13.61 3.56 -2.28
CA LEU A 384 14.24 4.82 -2.64
C LEU A 384 15.71 4.57 -2.96
N VAL A 385 16.19 5.09 -4.10
CA VAL A 385 17.60 5.04 -4.48
C VAL A 385 18.15 6.45 -4.62
N LEU A 386 19.23 6.74 -3.91
CA LEU A 386 19.95 8.00 -3.93
C LEU A 386 21.39 7.79 -4.43
N ASP A 387 21.89 8.70 -5.26
CA ASP A 387 23.31 8.79 -5.60
C ASP A 387 24.02 9.61 -4.52
N VAL A 388 25.00 8.99 -3.89
CA VAL A 388 25.79 9.53 -2.78
C VAL A 388 27.28 9.54 -3.10
N THR A 389 27.65 9.48 -4.39
CA THR A 389 29.05 9.40 -4.87
C THR A 389 29.94 10.51 -4.33
N ASN A 390 29.37 11.71 -4.15
CA ASN A 390 30.10 12.89 -3.66
C ASN A 390 30.04 13.06 -2.15
N PHE A 391 29.40 12.15 -1.42
CA PHE A 391 29.36 12.20 0.04
C PHE A 391 30.74 11.88 0.62
N ARG A 392 31.16 12.69 1.60
CA ARG A 392 32.48 12.58 2.25
C ARG A 392 32.39 12.45 3.77
N GLY A 393 31.19 12.31 4.33
CA GLY A 393 30.97 12.09 5.76
C GLY A 393 31.29 10.66 6.19
N GLU A 394 31.12 10.38 7.48
CA GLU A 394 31.37 9.06 8.07
C GLU A 394 30.18 8.11 7.91
N GLU A 395 28.97 8.64 8.12
CA GLU A 395 27.71 7.90 8.11
C GLU A 395 26.66 8.65 7.28
N LEU A 396 25.83 7.96 6.51
CA LEU A 396 24.63 8.53 5.89
C LEU A 396 23.47 8.39 6.85
N VAL A 397 22.84 9.51 7.22
CA VAL A 397 21.62 9.50 8.02
C VAL A 397 20.46 9.97 7.15
N ASN A 398 19.55 9.05 6.83
CA ASN A 398 18.34 9.33 6.07
C ASN A 398 17.12 9.19 6.98
N ARG A 399 16.20 10.17 6.93
CA ARG A 399 15.15 10.34 7.94
C ARG A 399 13.80 10.32 7.29
N VAL A 400 12.84 9.61 7.87
CA VAL A 400 11.46 9.52 7.38
C VAL A 400 10.47 9.84 8.50
N VAL A 401 9.42 10.55 8.14
CA VAL A 401 8.24 10.76 8.96
C VAL A 401 7.00 10.43 8.13
N ALA A 402 6.07 9.69 8.72
CA ALA A 402 4.77 9.39 8.14
C ALA A 402 3.65 9.91 9.04
N PHE A 403 2.55 10.35 8.43
CA PHE A 403 1.35 10.84 9.08
C PHE A 403 0.14 10.09 8.54
N GLY A 404 -0.64 9.47 9.42
CA GLY A 404 -1.91 8.83 9.09
C GLY A 404 -3.09 9.65 9.56
N GLY A 405 -4.01 10.00 8.66
CA GLY A 405 -5.25 10.71 8.99
C GLY A 405 -6.25 9.79 9.69
N LEU A 406 -6.94 10.30 10.71
CA LEU A 406 -7.97 9.56 11.45
C LEU A 406 -9.04 10.53 11.96
N GLU A 407 -10.25 10.49 11.37
CA GLU A 407 -11.42 11.25 11.81
C GLU A 407 -11.16 12.76 12.09
N GLY A 408 -10.31 13.40 11.29
CA GLY A 408 -9.92 14.81 11.45
C GLY A 408 -8.76 15.07 12.41
N SER A 409 -8.19 14.02 12.98
CA SER A 409 -6.90 14.02 13.70
C SER A 409 -5.81 13.35 12.87
N TRP A 410 -4.57 13.36 13.39
CA TRP A 410 -3.42 12.73 12.76
C TRP A 410 -2.64 11.92 13.79
N ILE A 411 -2.19 10.73 13.39
CA ILE A 411 -1.13 10.01 14.08
C ILE A 411 0.16 10.15 13.27
N SER A 412 1.30 10.13 13.95
CA SER A 412 2.60 10.27 13.31
C SER A 412 3.54 9.19 13.79
N ALA A 413 4.40 8.75 12.88
CA ALA A 413 5.49 7.83 13.19
C ALA A 413 6.72 8.23 12.39
N ALA A 414 7.89 7.94 12.96
CA ALA A 414 9.14 8.37 12.39
C ALA A 414 10.20 7.28 12.54
N ASN A 415 11.16 7.28 11.62
CA ASN A 415 12.32 6.42 11.70
C ASN A 415 13.49 7.04 10.92
N PHE A 416 14.68 6.51 11.11
CA PHE A 416 15.86 6.88 10.36
C PHE A 416 16.75 5.67 10.13
N SER A 417 17.49 5.71 9.04
CA SER A 417 18.53 4.73 8.74
C SER A 417 19.90 5.41 8.79
N GLY A 418 20.84 4.77 9.47
CA GLY A 418 22.25 5.13 9.50
C GLY A 418 23.08 4.09 8.75
N ILE A 419 23.82 4.52 7.74
CA ILE A 419 24.72 3.65 6.97
C ILE A 419 26.15 4.14 7.16
N GLU A 420 27.00 3.35 7.80
CA GLU A 420 28.42 3.64 7.91
C GLU A 420 29.12 3.46 6.56
N ILE A 421 29.81 4.50 6.08
CA ILE A 421 30.60 4.45 4.83
C ILE A 421 32.08 4.22 5.14
N ASN A 422 32.56 4.71 6.29
CA ASN A 422 33.95 4.60 6.70
C ASN A 422 34.11 3.67 7.90
N TRP A 423 35.06 2.74 7.82
CA TRP A 423 35.33 1.67 8.79
C TRP A 423 35.96 2.13 10.13
N LEU A 424 36.10 3.44 10.37
CA LEU A 424 36.75 4.01 11.56
C LEU A 424 35.85 5.05 12.26
N THR A 425 34.58 4.73 12.47
CA THR A 425 33.66 5.55 13.28
C THR A 425 34.08 5.50 14.76
N CYS A 426 34.39 6.66 15.33
CA CYS A 426 34.63 6.82 16.77
C CYS A 426 33.52 7.69 17.36
N SER A 427 32.79 7.19 18.36
CA SER A 427 31.70 7.95 18.99
C SER A 427 32.21 9.26 19.58
N SER A 428 31.64 10.38 19.16
CA SER A 428 31.98 11.68 19.71
C SER A 428 31.39 11.84 21.13
N PRO A 429 32.08 12.52 22.05
CA PRO A 429 31.62 12.62 23.43
C PRO A 429 30.39 13.53 23.58
N GLY A 430 29.32 12.99 24.18
CA GLY A 430 28.45 13.67 25.15
C GLY A 430 27.60 14.86 24.70
N ALA A 431 27.03 14.82 23.50
CA ALA A 431 26.11 15.87 23.01
C ALA A 431 24.61 15.56 23.22
N VAL A 432 24.27 14.48 23.93
CA VAL A 432 22.89 14.12 24.28
C VAL A 432 22.78 13.86 25.77
N SER A 433 21.68 14.31 26.38
CA SER A 433 21.31 14.03 27.77
C SER A 433 19.95 13.36 27.82
N ILE A 434 19.74 12.50 28.82
CA ILE A 434 18.45 11.88 29.10
C ILE A 434 18.16 11.93 30.60
N SER A 435 16.94 12.36 30.95
CA SER A 435 16.39 12.33 32.30
C SER A 435 15.18 11.41 32.34
N LYS A 436 14.88 10.84 33.51
CA LYS A 436 13.73 9.95 33.69
C LYS A 436 13.10 10.13 35.07
N ALA A 437 11.80 10.39 35.10
CA ALA A 437 10.97 10.44 36.30
C ALA A 437 9.86 9.40 36.21
N GLY A 438 9.42 8.88 37.37
CA GLY A 438 8.29 7.97 37.47
C GLY A 438 7.45 8.33 38.68
N ASP A 439 6.13 8.31 38.52
CA ASP A 439 5.17 8.66 39.56
C ASP A 439 3.99 7.68 39.54
N VAL A 440 3.52 7.26 40.71
CA VAL A 440 2.39 6.31 40.82
C VAL A 440 1.09 7.10 40.82
N ASP A 441 0.12 6.68 40.02
CA ASP A 441 -1.19 7.33 39.92
C ASP A 441 -1.96 7.14 41.24
N GLU A 442 -2.19 8.24 41.97
CA GLU A 442 -2.92 8.22 43.25
C GLU A 442 -4.39 7.74 43.09
N ALA A 443 -4.99 7.88 41.91
CA ALA A 443 -6.37 7.46 41.66
C ALA A 443 -6.47 5.98 41.26
N VAL A 444 -5.42 5.46 40.62
CA VAL A 444 -5.35 4.09 40.11
C VAL A 444 -4.01 3.51 40.57
N GLY A 445 -3.92 3.09 41.83
CA GLY A 445 -2.67 2.75 42.54
C GLY A 445 -1.79 1.66 41.90
N ASN A 446 -2.22 1.00 40.82
CA ASN A 446 -1.43 0.09 40.02
C ASN A 446 -0.99 0.67 38.65
N ARG A 447 -1.18 1.96 38.41
CA ARG A 447 -0.73 2.66 37.20
C ARG A 447 0.43 3.59 37.54
N VAL A 448 1.44 3.60 36.68
CA VAL A 448 2.63 4.44 36.84
C VAL A 448 2.81 5.31 35.61
N TRP A 449 3.04 6.59 35.84
CA TRP A 449 3.38 7.60 34.84
C TRP A 449 4.89 7.77 34.78
N TYR A 450 5.49 7.47 33.63
CA TYR A 450 6.90 7.75 33.37
C TYR A 450 7.04 8.93 32.40
N THR A 451 8.03 9.77 32.69
CA THR A 451 8.44 10.90 31.82
C THR A 451 9.92 10.77 31.52
N LEU A 452 10.28 10.78 30.24
CA LEU A 452 11.64 10.87 29.73
C LEU A 452 11.84 12.25 29.10
N GLU A 453 12.95 12.91 29.41
CA GLU A 453 13.35 14.15 28.74
C GLU A 453 14.67 13.90 28.04
N VAL A 454 14.71 14.07 26.72
CA VAL A 454 15.90 13.90 25.88
C VAL A 454 16.32 15.27 25.36
N GLU A 455 17.52 15.70 25.72
CA GLU A 455 18.03 17.03 25.38
C GLU A 455 19.23 16.94 24.44
N ASN A 456 19.22 17.77 23.39
CA ASN A 456 20.37 17.98 22.52
C ASN A 456 21.27 19.09 23.09
N LEU A 457 22.40 18.69 23.66
CA LEU A 457 23.42 19.59 24.21
C LEU A 457 24.45 20.04 23.15
N GLY A 458 24.33 19.55 21.92
CA GLY A 458 25.20 19.87 20.80
C GLY A 458 24.79 21.12 20.03
N ASP A 459 25.55 21.41 18.97
CA ASP A 459 25.33 22.52 18.04
C ASP A 459 24.73 22.08 16.69
N ARG A 460 24.43 20.79 16.55
CA ARG A 460 23.86 20.18 15.34
C ARG A 460 22.57 19.42 15.67
N PRO A 461 21.62 19.34 14.72
CA PRO A 461 20.42 18.53 14.90
C PRO A 461 20.77 17.05 15.07
N LEU A 462 20.06 16.37 15.97
CA LEU A 462 20.24 14.95 16.26
C LEU A 462 19.06 14.12 15.76
N VAL A 463 19.34 12.85 15.51
CA VAL A 463 18.35 11.77 15.53
C VAL A 463 18.70 10.83 16.68
N ALA A 464 17.69 10.24 17.31
CA ALA A 464 17.87 9.42 18.49
C ALA A 464 16.88 8.26 18.56
N ASN A 465 17.40 7.08 18.91
CA ASN A 465 16.60 5.93 19.33
C ASN A 465 16.56 5.92 20.86
N VAL A 466 15.38 6.15 21.41
CA VAL A 466 15.11 6.07 22.85
C VAL A 466 14.51 4.70 23.11
N THR A 467 15.13 3.93 24.00
CA THR A 467 14.65 2.59 24.38
C THR A 467 14.40 2.54 25.86
N ASP A 468 13.34 1.84 26.26
CA ASP A 468 13.00 1.65 27.66
C ASP A 468 12.54 0.22 27.91
N ARG A 469 13.32 -0.51 28.73
CA ARG A 469 13.00 -1.88 29.12
C ARG A 469 12.13 -1.85 30.36
N LEU A 470 10.85 -2.15 30.18
CA LEU A 470 9.92 -2.27 31.28
C LEU A 470 10.31 -3.45 32.18
N PRO A 471 10.32 -3.27 33.52
CA PRO A 471 10.54 -4.36 34.45
C PRO A 471 9.49 -5.46 34.31
N ASP A 472 9.86 -6.68 34.67
CA ASP A 472 8.91 -7.78 34.76
C ASP A 472 7.73 -7.38 35.66
N GLY A 473 6.51 -7.60 35.17
CA GLY A 473 5.29 -7.19 35.87
C GLY A 473 4.79 -5.81 35.53
N MET A 474 5.43 -5.09 34.61
CA MET A 474 4.87 -3.88 34.02
C MET A 474 4.44 -4.13 32.57
N ARG A 475 3.33 -3.51 32.18
CA ARG A 475 2.79 -3.55 30.82
C ARG A 475 2.56 -2.13 30.32
N LEU A 476 3.08 -1.81 29.14
CA LEU A 476 2.81 -0.53 28.50
C LEU A 476 1.32 -0.40 28.19
N ILE A 477 0.73 0.76 28.48
CA ILE A 477 -0.66 1.07 28.13
C ILE A 477 -0.68 2.01 26.93
N TYR A 478 0.02 3.14 27.01
CA TYR A 478 0.11 4.14 25.96
C TYR A 478 1.34 5.04 26.15
N SER A 479 1.71 5.79 25.11
CA SER A 479 2.75 6.81 25.18
C SER A 479 2.42 8.04 24.32
N SER A 480 3.07 9.16 24.62
CA SER A 480 3.07 10.40 23.82
C SER A 480 4.51 10.94 23.79
N PRO A 481 5.19 10.98 22.62
CA PRO A 481 4.73 10.47 21.33
C PRO A 481 4.43 8.97 21.36
N ILE A 482 3.64 8.51 20.37
CA ILE A 482 3.36 7.08 20.19
C ILE A 482 4.69 6.33 19.98
N PHE A 483 4.82 5.15 20.58
CA PHE A 483 6.03 4.33 20.45
C PHE A 483 6.21 3.86 19.00
N ALA A 484 7.45 3.68 18.58
CA ALA A 484 7.76 3.09 17.28
C ALA A 484 7.58 1.57 17.30
N SER A 485 7.93 0.91 18.41
CA SER A 485 7.71 -0.51 18.63
C SER A 485 7.62 -0.85 20.11
N TYR A 486 6.93 -1.95 20.42
CA TYR A 486 6.87 -2.52 21.77
C TYR A 486 6.94 -4.05 21.69
N GLU A 487 8.16 -4.58 21.82
CA GLU A 487 8.45 -6.02 21.67
C GLU A 487 9.22 -6.52 22.89
N ASP A 488 8.86 -7.71 23.39
CA ASP A 488 9.53 -8.36 24.53
C ASP A 488 9.75 -7.46 25.76
N GLY A 489 8.80 -6.54 26.01
CA GLY A 489 8.83 -5.60 27.13
C GLY A 489 9.72 -4.37 26.92
N VAL A 490 10.25 -4.16 25.70
CA VAL A 490 11.06 -3.00 25.35
C VAL A 490 10.24 -2.05 24.48
N ALA A 491 10.01 -0.84 24.98
CA ALA A 491 9.40 0.25 24.22
C ALA A 491 10.49 1.06 23.53
N THR A 492 10.31 1.35 22.23
CA THR A 492 11.25 2.15 21.43
C THR A 492 10.54 3.39 20.90
N TRP A 493 11.19 4.55 20.93
CA TRP A 493 10.76 5.77 20.27
C TRP A 493 11.89 6.30 19.40
N ASN A 494 11.54 6.72 18.18
CA ASN A 494 12.50 7.29 17.23
C ASN A 494 12.26 8.80 17.13
N LEU A 495 13.26 9.58 17.53
CA LEU A 495 13.29 11.02 17.35
C LEU A 495 14.13 11.33 16.13
N VAL A 496 13.54 11.95 15.10
CA VAL A 496 14.23 12.17 13.81
C VAL A 496 14.58 13.63 13.55
N ASP A 497 14.22 14.53 14.45
CA ASP A 497 14.60 15.93 14.38
C ASP A 497 14.63 16.48 15.80
N LEU A 498 15.83 16.62 16.36
CA LEU A 498 16.05 17.24 17.66
C LEU A 498 17.04 18.37 17.49
N ALA A 499 16.54 19.60 17.39
CA ALA A 499 17.34 20.80 17.13
C ALA A 499 18.32 21.10 18.29
N PRO A 500 19.37 21.89 18.04
CA PRO A 500 20.31 22.31 19.09
C PRO A 500 19.60 23.01 20.26
N GLY A 501 19.79 22.49 21.49
CA GLY A 501 19.14 22.99 22.71
C GLY A 501 17.67 22.60 22.88
N GLU A 502 17.12 21.77 21.99
CA GLU A 502 15.76 21.25 22.10
C GLU A 502 15.69 20.11 23.13
N VAL A 503 14.56 20.07 23.85
CA VAL A 503 14.22 19.01 24.81
C VAL A 503 12.95 18.34 24.32
N GLU A 504 13.04 17.07 23.99
CA GLU A 504 11.90 16.24 23.64
C GLU A 504 11.42 15.44 24.85
N THR A 505 10.12 15.44 25.08
CA THR A 505 9.50 14.77 26.24
C THR A 505 8.68 13.57 25.79
N VAL A 506 9.04 12.38 26.28
CA VAL A 506 8.27 11.16 26.10
C VAL A 506 7.56 10.82 27.40
N ALA A 507 6.24 10.99 27.43
CA ALA A 507 5.40 10.62 28.56
C ALA A 507 4.66 9.31 28.24
N TYR A 508 4.69 8.34 29.14
CA TYR A 508 4.01 7.06 28.91
C TYR A 508 3.46 6.44 30.20
N GLY A 509 2.34 5.74 30.05
CA GLY A 509 1.63 5.09 31.14
C GLY A 509 1.86 3.58 31.12
N VAL A 510 2.17 3.00 32.28
CA VAL A 510 2.29 1.55 32.45
C VAL A 510 1.34 1.05 33.54
N GLU A 511 0.92 -0.20 33.39
CA GLU A 511 0.18 -0.95 34.41
C GLU A 511 1.13 -1.91 35.13
N ALA A 512 1.21 -1.81 36.45
CA ALA A 512 1.84 -2.80 37.30
C ALA A 512 0.87 -3.97 37.54
N LEU A 513 1.35 -5.19 37.34
CA LEU A 513 0.60 -6.43 37.52
C LEU A 513 0.66 -6.95 38.96
N TRP A 514 1.59 -6.43 39.77
CA TRP A 514 1.73 -6.70 41.21
C TRP A 514 2.39 -5.52 41.92
N SER A 515 2.24 -5.45 43.23
CA SER A 515 2.87 -4.43 44.07
C SER A 515 4.38 -4.66 44.23
N GLY A 516 5.12 -3.63 44.62
CA GLY A 516 6.53 -3.72 44.93
C GLY A 516 7.37 -2.61 44.32
N ARG A 517 8.69 -2.74 44.50
CA ARG A 517 9.67 -1.77 44.01
C ARG A 517 10.12 -2.12 42.60
N PHE A 518 9.92 -1.22 41.67
CA PHE A 518 10.31 -1.36 40.27
C PHE A 518 11.45 -0.40 39.94
N VAL A 519 12.47 -0.90 39.24
CA VAL A 519 13.60 -0.11 38.73
C VAL A 519 13.55 -0.14 37.23
N ASN A 520 13.23 0.99 36.62
CA ASN A 520 13.04 1.10 35.19
C ASN A 520 14.20 1.89 34.56
N LEU A 521 14.75 1.38 33.46
CA LEU A 521 15.97 1.85 32.83
C LEU A 521 15.70 2.21 31.36
N ALA A 522 15.96 3.46 31.01
CA ALA A 522 15.93 3.96 29.64
C ALA A 522 17.34 4.23 29.12
N GLY A 523 17.52 4.04 27.81
CA GLY A 523 18.73 4.37 27.07
C GLY A 523 18.40 5.25 25.87
N VAL A 524 19.35 6.11 25.49
CA VAL A 524 19.29 6.86 24.24
C VAL A 524 20.58 6.65 23.45
N GLU A 525 20.41 6.26 22.19
CA GLU A 525 21.46 6.20 21.19
C GLU A 525 21.20 7.28 20.15
N ALA A 526 22.09 8.25 20.04
CA ALA A 526 21.90 9.40 19.16
C ALA A 526 23.05 9.53 18.16
N ARG A 527 22.74 10.14 17.02
CA ARG A 527 23.70 10.54 15.99
C ARG A 527 23.31 11.88 15.42
N THR A 528 24.28 12.65 14.95
CA THR A 528 24.00 13.91 14.27
C THR A 528 23.33 13.64 12.92
N ALA A 529 22.46 14.55 12.49
CA ALA A 529 21.76 14.42 11.21
C ALA A 529 22.68 14.39 9.98
N ASP A 530 23.95 14.78 10.14
CA ASP A 530 25.01 14.75 9.12
C ASP A 530 25.99 13.56 9.28
N GLY A 531 25.73 12.64 10.21
CA GLY A 531 26.40 11.33 10.23
C GLY A 531 27.54 11.14 11.21
N THR A 532 27.42 11.67 12.43
CA THR A 532 28.35 11.39 13.53
C THR A 532 27.61 10.72 14.69
N SER A 533 27.95 9.46 14.97
CA SER A 533 27.42 8.75 16.12
C SER A 533 27.93 9.33 17.45
N LEU A 534 27.02 9.45 18.43
CA LEU A 534 27.31 9.96 19.77
C LEU A 534 27.45 8.80 20.76
N ARG A 535 28.06 9.07 21.92
CA ARG A 535 28.05 8.11 23.03
C ARG A 535 26.62 7.93 23.56
N PRO A 536 26.17 6.68 23.82
CA PRO A 536 24.87 6.44 24.44
C PRO A 536 24.78 7.06 25.84
N ALA A 537 23.57 7.48 26.21
CA ALA A 537 23.24 7.94 27.56
C ALA A 537 22.12 7.08 28.16
N THR A 538 22.05 7.01 29.49
CA THR A 538 21.04 6.20 30.19
C THR A 538 20.44 6.96 31.37
N ALA A 539 19.17 6.73 31.63
CA ALA A 539 18.45 7.28 32.77
C ALA A 539 17.69 6.18 33.51
N ARG A 540 17.58 6.30 34.83
CA ARG A 540 16.88 5.33 35.68
C ARG A 540 15.82 6.03 36.50
N SER A 541 14.69 5.36 36.73
CA SER A 541 13.68 5.77 37.71
C SER A 541 13.33 4.59 38.61
N VAL A 542 12.93 4.89 39.84
CA VAL A 542 12.50 3.92 40.84
C VAL A 542 11.13 4.34 41.34
N VAL A 543 10.19 3.41 41.30
CA VAL A 543 8.83 3.60 41.81
C VAL A 543 8.47 2.46 42.75
N GLU A 544 7.62 2.75 43.73
CA GLU A 544 7.10 1.78 44.68
C GLU A 544 5.58 1.74 44.53
N VAL A 545 5.06 0.60 44.09
CA VAL A 545 3.63 0.35 43.91
C VAL A 545 3.12 -0.35 45.16
N GLU A 546 2.12 0.24 45.82
CA GLU A 546 1.47 -0.34 46.99
C GLU A 546 0.59 -1.54 46.63
N GLU A 547 0.16 -2.32 47.61
CA GLU A 547 -0.76 -3.44 47.40
C GLU A 547 -2.10 -2.97 46.83
N PHE A 548 -2.66 -3.73 45.87
CA PHE A 548 -3.92 -3.38 45.22
C PHE A 548 -4.82 -4.60 44.95
N GLU A 549 -6.12 -4.37 44.76
CA GLU A 549 -7.04 -5.46 44.43
C GLU A 549 -6.80 -6.00 43.01
N GLY A 550 -6.71 -7.32 42.86
CA GLY A 550 -6.54 -7.97 41.57
C GLY A 550 -5.10 -8.22 41.13
N GLU A 551 -4.13 -8.12 42.04
CA GLU A 551 -2.74 -8.50 41.78
C GLU A 551 -2.62 -9.89 41.15
N ARG A 552 -1.78 -10.00 40.11
CA ARG A 552 -1.40 -11.27 39.53
C ARG A 552 -0.34 -11.94 40.41
N PRO A 553 -0.36 -13.28 40.56
CA PRO A 553 0.71 -13.98 41.25
C PRO A 553 2.03 -13.71 40.55
N ARG A 554 3.06 -13.32 41.30
CA ARG A 554 4.39 -13.09 40.72
C ARG A 554 4.92 -14.40 40.13
N PRO A 555 5.60 -14.36 38.96
CA PRO A 555 6.31 -15.52 38.44
C PRO A 555 7.38 -15.99 39.43
N GLY A 556 7.40 -17.28 39.76
CA GLY A 556 8.38 -17.89 40.66
C GLY A 556 7.81 -18.30 42.02
N TRP A 557 8.64 -18.93 42.85
CA TRP A 557 8.23 -19.38 44.18
C TRP A 557 8.12 -18.19 45.13
N GLN A 558 6.94 -17.98 45.70
CA GLN A 558 6.75 -17.09 46.85
C GLN A 558 6.62 -17.93 48.13
N PRO A 559 7.28 -17.56 49.23
CA PRO A 559 7.02 -18.19 50.51
C PRO A 559 5.54 -17.96 50.88
N PRO A 560 4.85 -18.97 51.44
CA PRO A 560 3.47 -18.82 51.86
C PRO A 560 3.34 -17.66 52.86
N ALA A 561 2.25 -16.90 52.77
CA ALA A 561 1.92 -15.85 53.73
C ALA A 561 1.73 -16.47 55.14
N TRP A 562 2.77 -16.44 55.96
CA TRP A 562 2.73 -17.01 57.32
C TRP A 562 2.09 -16.09 58.37
N GLY A 563 1.47 -14.98 57.98
CA GLY A 563 0.76 -14.09 58.92
C GLY A 563 1.65 -13.51 60.02
N LEU A 564 2.96 -13.39 59.81
CA LEU A 564 3.90 -12.96 60.84
C LEU A 564 3.89 -11.42 61.08
N GLY A 565 3.04 -10.67 60.37
CA GLY A 565 2.88 -9.23 60.54
C GLY A 565 1.82 -8.80 61.56
N GLU A 566 0.95 -9.70 62.05
CA GLU A 566 -0.05 -9.39 63.08
C GLU A 566 0.42 -9.69 64.51
N ALA A 567 1.71 -10.00 64.70
CA ALA A 567 2.26 -10.41 65.99
C ALA A 567 2.97 -9.29 66.77
N GLU A 568 2.50 -8.03 66.66
CA GLU A 568 3.00 -6.92 67.49
C GLU A 568 2.02 -6.46 68.58
N GLU A 569 1.04 -7.29 68.93
CA GLU A 569 0.10 -7.00 70.04
C GLU A 569 -0.05 -8.16 71.04
N ILE A 570 1.06 -8.85 71.35
CA ILE A 570 1.17 -9.64 72.59
C ILE A 570 2.60 -9.47 73.09
N TRP A 571 2.75 -8.91 74.30
CA TRP A 571 3.98 -8.54 75.02
C TRP A 571 4.44 -7.07 74.89
N GLY A 572 3.69 -6.18 75.55
CA GLY A 572 4.10 -4.81 75.87
C GLY A 572 3.04 -4.04 76.62
#